data_AF-A0A7S4NEE4-F1
#
_entry.id   AF-A0A7S4NEE4-F1
#
_cell.length_a   1.000
_cell.length_b   1.000
_cell.length_c   1.000
_cell.angle_alpha   90.00
_cell.angle_beta   90.00
_cell.angle_gamma   90.00
#
_symmetry.space_group_name_H-M   'P 1'
#
loop_
_entity.id
_entity.type
_entity.pdbx_description
1 polymer ?
#
loop_
_entity_poly.entity_id
_entity_poly.type
_entity_poly.pdbx_seq_one_letter_code
_entity_poly.pdbx_strand_id
1 'polypeptide(L)'
;MALPLSDPAIVIVVLGAPTTPEGKPGPDLKKRLDRCLEILKIDPLKASKSLVAVTGGSPQTYGSSGVCPEGVCMQQYLIQRGGVPQDQIIVEDRAYHTFHNALYVKTILRERGLVVNSESSDSSSPPAMINLIVLTTDWHVERSLLCFAAVFSDVPNVTLAEPEVVPSDPTDPEVITRKSKEKMLIDRWIPLCFNEEKDHPDCPNVESATAAMNAIKKILVVDRN
;
A
#
# COMPACT_ATOMS: atom_id res chain seq x y z
N MET A 1 17.70 -15.27 -0.37
CA MET A 1 16.91 -16.38 -0.93
C MET A 1 15.47 -16.10 -0.53
N ALA A 2 14.56 -15.83 -1.47
CA ALA A 2 13.18 -15.48 -1.14
C ALA A 2 12.49 -16.68 -0.49
N LEU A 3 11.77 -16.47 0.62
CA LEU A 3 10.94 -17.50 1.22
C LEU A 3 9.88 -17.92 0.18
N PRO A 4 9.66 -19.24 -0.05
CA PRO A 4 8.58 -19.67 -0.92
C PRO A 4 7.25 -19.24 -0.27
N LEU A 5 6.51 -18.37 -0.96
CA LEU A 5 5.18 -17.98 -0.51
C LEU A 5 4.25 -19.20 -0.56
N SER A 6 3.46 -19.40 0.49
CA SER A 6 2.33 -20.34 0.42
C SER A 6 1.24 -19.76 -0.45
N ASP A 7 0.49 -20.61 -1.15
CA ASP A 7 -0.65 -20.20 -1.99
C ASP A 7 -1.98 -20.24 -1.19
N PRO A 8 -2.79 -19.16 -1.17
CA PRO A 8 -2.47 -17.81 -1.61
C PRO A 8 -1.54 -17.07 -0.63
N ALA A 9 -0.59 -16.33 -1.20
CA ALA A 9 0.36 -15.50 -0.48
C ALA A 9 -0.32 -14.25 0.04
N ILE A 10 0.16 -13.69 1.15
CA ILE A 10 -0.42 -12.48 1.73
C ILE A 10 0.63 -11.38 1.74
N VAL A 11 0.25 -10.23 1.21
CA VAL A 11 1.06 -9.02 1.25
C VAL A 11 0.26 -7.94 1.95
N ILE A 12 0.70 -7.56 3.15
CA ILE A 12 0.11 -6.46 3.92
C ILE A 12 0.82 -5.18 3.51
N VAL A 13 0.12 -4.26 2.89
CA VAL A 13 0.66 -2.96 2.47
C VAL A 13 0.34 -1.91 3.52
N VAL A 14 1.35 -1.50 4.29
CA VAL A 14 1.23 -0.43 5.29
C VAL A 14 1.52 0.91 4.62
N LEU A 15 0.49 1.75 4.50
CA LEU A 15 0.66 3.07 3.90
C LEU A 15 1.34 4.05 4.86
N GLY A 16 2.24 4.85 4.30
CA GLY A 16 2.92 5.96 4.93
C GLY A 16 1.98 7.03 5.48
N ALA A 17 2.49 7.76 6.47
CA ALA A 17 1.88 8.87 7.15
C ALA A 17 3.01 9.68 7.82
N PRO A 18 2.77 10.96 8.18
CA PRO A 18 3.86 11.82 8.64
C PRO A 18 4.68 11.23 9.79
N THR A 19 6.00 11.38 9.70
CA THR A 19 6.92 11.08 10.79
C THR A 19 7.06 12.29 11.72
N THR A 20 7.70 12.07 12.87
CA THR A 20 8.20 13.15 13.70
C THR A 20 9.45 13.77 13.06
N PRO A 21 9.86 15.00 13.46
CA PRO A 21 11.11 15.62 13.01
C PRO A 21 12.35 14.75 13.29
N GLU A 22 12.29 13.91 14.33
CA GLU A 22 13.37 12.99 14.73
C GLU A 22 13.36 11.67 13.92
N GLY A 23 12.55 11.57 12.87
CA GLY A 23 12.48 10.38 12.01
C GLY A 23 11.82 9.18 12.68
N LYS A 24 10.94 9.39 13.68
CA LYS A 24 10.13 8.34 14.30
C LYS A 24 8.72 8.32 13.68
N PRO A 25 7.98 7.20 13.77
CA PRO A 25 6.60 7.19 13.32
C PRO A 25 5.76 8.22 14.08
N GLY A 26 5.06 9.09 13.35
CA GLY A 26 4.04 9.96 13.94
C GLY A 26 2.85 9.15 14.45
N PRO A 27 1.86 9.80 15.10
CA PRO A 27 0.75 9.11 15.75
C PRO A 27 -0.01 8.14 14.84
N ASP A 28 -0.41 8.58 13.64
CA ASP A 28 -1.15 7.75 12.68
C ASP A 28 -0.29 6.63 12.09
N LEU A 29 0.97 6.94 11.74
CA LEU A 29 1.90 5.94 11.24
C LEU A 29 2.14 4.85 12.28
N LYS A 30 2.32 5.25 13.54
CA LYS A 30 2.50 4.32 14.66
C LYS A 30 1.28 3.41 14.84
N LYS A 31 0.06 3.95 14.82
CA LYS A 31 -1.16 3.14 14.94
C LYS A 31 -1.27 2.10 13.82
N ARG A 32 -0.94 2.48 12.58
CA ARG A 32 -0.91 1.55 11.44
C ARG A 32 0.12 0.43 11.62
N LEU A 33 1.33 0.78 12.08
CA LEU A 33 2.39 -0.19 12.36
C LEU A 33 2.02 -1.12 13.52
N ASP A 34 1.46 -0.59 14.60
CA ASP A 34 0.98 -1.39 15.73
C ASP A 34 -0.10 -2.38 15.26
N ARG A 35 -1.06 -1.92 14.45
CA ARG A 35 -2.08 -2.79 13.85
C ARG A 35 -1.48 -3.88 12.97
N CYS A 36 -0.46 -3.56 12.17
CA CYS A 36 0.28 -4.57 11.40
C CYS A 36 0.89 -5.63 12.32
N LEU A 37 1.53 -5.23 13.42
CA LEU A 37 2.11 -6.15 14.39
C LEU A 37 1.04 -7.00 15.10
N GLU A 38 -0.14 -6.47 15.38
CA GLU A 38 -1.27 -7.25 15.92
C GLU A 38 -1.70 -8.33 14.93
N ILE A 39 -1.89 -7.99 13.66
CA ILE A 39 -2.28 -8.94 12.61
C ILE A 39 -1.27 -10.09 12.51
N LEU A 40 0.02 -9.77 12.53
CA LEU A 40 1.09 -10.77 12.49
C LEU A 40 1.14 -11.67 13.74
N LYS A 41 0.61 -11.20 14.88
CA LYS A 41 0.57 -11.98 16.13
C LYS A 41 -0.63 -12.92 16.23
N ILE A 42 -1.74 -12.60 15.57
CA ILE A 42 -2.98 -13.40 15.64
C ILE A 42 -2.77 -14.82 15.10
N ASP A 43 -2.05 -14.94 13.98
CA ASP A 43 -1.73 -16.23 13.37
C ASP A 43 -0.24 -16.26 12.97
N PRO A 44 0.64 -16.72 13.87
CA PRO A 44 2.08 -16.75 13.62
C PRO A 44 2.50 -17.62 12.44
N LEU A 45 1.74 -18.69 12.13
CA LEU A 45 2.04 -19.57 11.01
C LEU A 45 1.76 -18.86 9.68
N LYS A 46 0.62 -18.17 9.60
CA LYS A 46 0.27 -17.34 8.44
C LYS A 46 1.23 -16.14 8.33
N ALA A 47 1.53 -15.49 9.45
CA ALA A 47 2.48 -14.38 9.50
C ALA A 47 3.89 -14.77 9.03
N SER A 48 4.36 -15.98 9.36
CA SER A 48 5.66 -16.48 8.90
C SER A 48 5.79 -16.60 7.37
N LYS A 49 4.65 -16.59 6.66
CA LYS A 49 4.54 -16.71 5.19
C LYS A 49 4.00 -15.45 4.52
N SER A 50 3.66 -14.42 5.30
CA SER A 50 3.22 -13.13 4.79
C SER A 50 4.41 -12.22 4.52
N LEU A 51 4.25 -11.32 3.56
CA LEU A 51 5.15 -10.17 3.39
C LEU A 51 4.46 -8.90 3.89
N VAL A 52 5.27 -7.98 4.39
CA VAL A 52 4.82 -6.64 4.77
C VAL A 52 5.48 -5.64 3.83
N ALA A 53 4.69 -5.00 2.98
CA ALA A 53 5.16 -3.89 2.15
C ALA A 53 4.92 -2.57 2.89
N VAL A 54 5.99 -1.89 3.27
CA VAL A 54 5.93 -0.54 3.86
C VAL A 54 6.24 0.47 2.77
N THR A 55 5.34 1.43 2.55
CA THR A 55 5.42 2.38 1.41
C THR A 55 5.22 3.82 1.84
N GLY A 56 6.21 4.67 1.54
CA GLY A 56 6.19 6.10 1.80
C GLY A 56 7.57 6.73 1.66
N GLY A 57 7.64 7.83 0.91
CA GLY A 57 8.86 8.56 0.61
C GLY A 57 9.37 9.46 1.73
N SER A 58 10.19 10.46 1.37
CA SER A 58 10.65 11.47 2.33
C SER A 58 9.47 12.33 2.82
N PRO A 59 9.39 12.61 4.14
CA PRO A 59 8.35 13.48 4.68
C PRO A 59 8.37 14.85 4.01
N GLN A 60 7.26 15.25 3.38
CA GLN A 60 7.15 16.55 2.72
C GLN A 60 7.21 17.72 3.72
N THR A 61 6.93 17.46 4.99
CA THR A 61 6.79 18.46 6.06
C THR A 61 8.10 19.07 6.55
N TYR A 62 9.27 18.45 6.33
CA TYR A 62 10.53 18.85 6.98
C TYR A 62 11.68 19.18 6.02
N GLY A 63 11.44 19.17 4.70
CA GLY A 63 12.48 19.46 3.70
C GLY A 63 13.45 18.29 3.50
N SER A 64 14.13 18.31 2.35
CA SER A 64 14.82 17.15 1.76
C SER A 64 16.14 16.74 2.42
N SER A 65 16.59 17.41 3.48
CA SER A 65 17.92 17.21 4.06
C SER A 65 17.85 16.54 5.44
N GLY A 66 18.15 15.23 5.48
CA GLY A 66 18.50 14.51 6.71
C GLY A 66 17.38 13.69 7.38
N VAL A 67 16.17 13.65 6.80
CA VAL A 67 15.04 12.90 7.38
C VAL A 67 14.94 11.51 6.75
N CYS A 68 14.87 10.49 7.60
CA CYS A 68 14.66 9.10 7.21
C CYS A 68 13.35 8.96 6.40
N PRO A 69 13.36 8.36 5.19
CA PRO A 69 12.12 8.08 4.44
C PRO A 69 11.13 7.28 5.29
N GLU A 70 9.83 7.50 5.07
CA GLU A 70 8.78 6.84 5.86
C GLU A 70 8.89 5.31 5.77
N GLY A 71 9.15 4.75 4.59
CA GLY A 71 9.40 3.32 4.38
C GLY A 71 10.52 2.74 5.26
N VAL A 72 11.64 3.46 5.34
CA VAL A 72 12.79 3.03 6.16
C VAL A 72 12.46 3.14 7.65
N CYS A 73 11.78 4.21 8.06
CA CYS A 73 11.28 4.39 9.43
C CYS A 73 10.34 3.24 9.84
N MET A 74 9.41 2.87 8.96
CA MET A 74 8.47 1.77 9.17
C MET A 74 9.19 0.42 9.31
N GLN A 75 10.17 0.12 8.43
CA GLN A 75 10.97 -1.11 8.54
C GLN A 75 11.65 -1.22 9.90
N GLN A 76 12.35 -0.14 10.31
CA GLN A 76 13.04 -0.11 11.60
C GLN A 76 12.08 -0.35 12.77
N TYR A 77 10.89 0.24 12.72
CA TYR A 77 9.86 0.04 13.74
C TYR A 77 9.43 -1.43 13.82
N LEU A 78 9.08 -2.06 12.69
CA LEU A 78 8.62 -3.45 12.65
C LEU A 78 9.69 -4.44 13.14
N ILE A 79 10.96 -4.22 12.78
CA ILE A 79 12.07 -5.04 13.26
C ILE A 79 12.27 -4.85 14.78
N GLN A 80 12.42 -3.60 15.23
CA GLN A 80 12.81 -3.32 16.62
C GLN A 80 11.69 -3.59 17.63
N ARG A 81 10.43 -3.29 17.27
CA ARG A 81 9.27 -3.48 18.15
C ARG A 81 8.60 -4.83 17.98
N GLY A 82 8.53 -5.32 16.74
CA GLY A 82 7.79 -6.52 16.38
C GLY A 82 8.63 -7.78 16.28
N GLY A 83 9.94 -7.66 16.09
CA GLY A 83 10.79 -8.79 15.74
C GLY A 83 10.50 -9.36 14.34
N VAL A 84 9.90 -8.56 13.45
CA VAL A 84 9.57 -8.99 12.09
C VAL A 84 10.88 -9.23 11.32
N PRO A 85 11.09 -10.41 10.72
CA PRO A 85 12.27 -10.70 9.91
C PRO A 85 12.44 -9.70 8.76
N GLN A 86 13.67 -9.24 8.54
CA GLN A 86 13.96 -8.23 7.51
C GLN A 86 13.59 -8.69 6.09
N ASP A 87 13.70 -9.98 5.80
CA ASP A 87 13.35 -10.59 4.51
C ASP A 87 11.83 -10.66 4.26
N GLN A 88 11.01 -10.58 5.30
CA GLN A 88 9.56 -10.42 5.19
C GLN A 88 9.14 -8.98 4.88
N ILE A 89 10.03 -7.99 5.05
CA ILE A 89 9.70 -6.58 4.86
C ILE A 89 10.15 -6.13 3.46
N ILE A 90 9.20 -5.72 2.64
CA ILE A 90 9.43 -4.97 1.41
C ILE A 90 9.42 -3.48 1.76
N VAL A 91 10.50 -2.77 1.43
CA VAL A 91 10.61 -1.32 1.67
C VAL A 91 10.48 -0.58 0.37
N GLU A 92 9.53 0.35 0.34
CA GLU A 92 9.34 1.34 -0.71
C GLU A 92 9.47 2.74 -0.06
N ASP A 93 10.42 3.54 -0.54
CA ASP A 93 10.89 4.77 0.10
C ASP A 93 10.94 6.00 -0.82
N ARG A 94 10.23 5.95 -1.95
CA ARG A 94 10.20 7.00 -2.98
C ARG A 94 8.84 7.67 -3.11
N ALA A 95 7.76 7.02 -2.70
CA ALA A 95 6.42 7.50 -2.98
C ALA A 95 6.08 8.85 -2.34
N TYR A 96 5.62 9.81 -3.13
CA TYR A 96 5.17 11.11 -2.63
C TYR A 96 3.67 11.19 -2.40
N HIS A 97 2.92 10.20 -2.88
CA HIS A 97 1.47 10.21 -2.84
C HIS A 97 0.88 8.81 -3.04
N THR A 98 -0.42 8.65 -2.78
CA THR A 98 -1.09 7.33 -2.73
C THR A 98 -1.00 6.55 -4.04
N PHE A 99 -0.99 7.22 -5.20
CA PHE A 99 -0.78 6.53 -6.48
C PHE A 99 0.64 5.95 -6.61
N HIS A 100 1.69 6.68 -6.23
CA HIS A 100 3.07 6.18 -6.18
C HIS A 100 3.21 5.03 -5.19
N ASN A 101 2.50 5.09 -4.05
CA ASN A 101 2.53 3.97 -3.10
C ASN A 101 2.13 2.66 -3.80
N ALA A 102 1.02 2.68 -4.55
CA ALA A 102 0.57 1.51 -5.30
C ALA A 102 1.54 1.13 -6.44
N LEU A 103 1.95 2.12 -7.25
CA LEU A 103 2.81 1.91 -8.42
C LEU A 103 4.17 1.33 -8.05
N TYR A 104 4.83 1.89 -7.03
CA TYR A 104 6.15 1.45 -6.61
C TYR A 104 6.10 0.14 -5.83
N VAL A 105 5.03 -0.14 -5.07
CA VAL A 105 4.81 -1.48 -4.51
C VAL A 105 4.66 -2.52 -5.62
N LYS A 106 3.84 -2.26 -6.66
CA LYS A 106 3.74 -3.14 -7.85
C LYS A 106 5.10 -3.38 -8.50
N THR A 107 5.86 -2.31 -8.71
CA THR A 107 7.20 -2.35 -9.31
C THR A 107 8.12 -3.29 -8.53
N ILE A 108 8.20 -3.13 -7.20
CA ILE A 108 9.07 -3.95 -6.35
C ILE A 108 8.58 -5.41 -6.29
N LEU A 109 7.27 -5.65 -6.25
CA LEU A 109 6.72 -7.01 -6.31
C LEU A 109 7.09 -7.69 -7.64
N ARG A 110 7.05 -6.96 -8.75
CA ARG A 110 7.42 -7.48 -10.08
C ARG A 110 8.90 -7.79 -10.16
N GLU A 111 9.76 -6.89 -9.68
CA GLU A 111 11.21 -7.10 -9.62
C GLU A 111 11.61 -8.30 -8.76
N ARG A 112 10.79 -8.63 -7.75
CA ARG A 112 10.95 -9.84 -6.93
C ARG A 112 10.33 -11.09 -7.55
N GLY A 113 9.73 -11.00 -8.74
CA GLY A 113 9.07 -12.11 -9.44
C GLY A 113 7.78 -12.57 -8.77
N LEU A 114 7.15 -11.73 -7.95
CA LEU A 114 5.93 -12.07 -7.20
C LEU A 114 4.67 -11.78 -8.00
N VAL A 115 4.72 -10.78 -8.89
CA VAL A 115 3.62 -10.46 -9.80
C VAL A 115 4.09 -10.57 -11.24
N VAL A 116 3.18 -11.00 -12.11
CA VAL A 116 3.40 -11.03 -13.56
C VAL A 116 2.39 -10.11 -14.22
N ASN A 117 2.84 -9.33 -15.19
CA ASN A 117 1.91 -8.63 -16.07
C ASN A 117 1.37 -9.66 -17.08
N SER A 118 0.15 -9.43 -17.57
CA SER A 118 -0.54 -10.32 -18.51
C SER A 118 0.24 -10.66 -19.80
N GLU A 119 1.31 -9.92 -20.12
CA GLU A 119 2.09 -10.06 -21.35
C GLU A 119 3.38 -10.91 -21.21
N SER A 120 3.79 -11.31 -20.00
CA SER A 120 5.02 -12.08 -19.78
C SER A 120 4.72 -13.57 -19.55
N SER A 121 4.59 -14.34 -20.63
CA SER A 121 4.13 -15.73 -20.65
C SER A 121 5.24 -16.79 -20.69
N ASP A 122 6.47 -16.46 -20.27
CA ASP A 122 7.65 -17.34 -20.43
C ASP A 122 8.03 -18.21 -19.21
N SER A 123 7.19 -18.29 -18.17
CA SER A 123 7.49 -19.14 -17.00
C SER A 123 6.66 -20.42 -16.95
N SER A 124 7.34 -21.56 -16.82
CA SER A 124 6.78 -22.93 -16.78
C SER A 124 5.87 -23.25 -15.58
N SER A 125 5.55 -22.27 -14.72
CA SER A 125 4.60 -22.40 -13.62
C SER A 125 3.94 -21.04 -13.35
N PRO A 126 2.60 -20.97 -13.21
CA PRO A 126 1.93 -19.72 -12.88
C PRO A 126 2.38 -19.23 -11.50
N PRO A 127 2.55 -17.90 -11.31
CA PRO A 127 2.91 -17.36 -10.01
C PRO A 127 1.79 -17.61 -8.99
N ALA A 128 2.16 -17.75 -7.71
CA ALA A 128 1.20 -17.91 -6.63
C ALA A 128 0.20 -16.75 -6.60
N MET A 129 -1.03 -17.04 -6.19
CA MET A 129 -2.03 -16.00 -5.99
C MET A 129 -1.61 -15.12 -4.80
N ILE A 130 -1.75 -13.81 -4.94
CA ILE A 130 -1.44 -12.83 -3.89
C ILE A 130 -2.74 -12.17 -3.44
N ASN A 131 -3.01 -12.26 -2.14
CA ASN A 131 -4.00 -11.44 -1.47
C ASN A 131 -3.31 -10.19 -0.93
N LEU A 132 -3.58 -9.05 -1.58
CA LEU A 132 -3.05 -7.76 -1.20
C LEU A 132 -4.00 -7.08 -0.22
N ILE A 133 -3.53 -6.85 1.01
CA ILE A 133 -4.31 -6.21 2.08
C ILE A 133 -3.76 -4.80 2.27
N VAL A 134 -4.55 -3.78 1.97
CA VAL A 134 -4.15 -2.38 2.22
C VAL A 134 -4.47 -2.04 3.67
N LEU A 135 -3.46 -1.64 4.44
CA LEU A 135 -3.58 -1.19 5.83
C LEU A 135 -3.42 0.33 5.89
N THR A 136 -4.50 1.01 6.26
CA THR A 136 -4.56 2.48 6.29
C THR A 136 -5.55 3.00 7.33
N THR A 137 -5.71 4.32 7.40
CA THR A 137 -6.67 4.99 8.29
C THR A 137 -8.04 5.13 7.60
N ASP A 138 -9.13 5.11 8.37
CA ASP A 138 -10.54 5.17 7.89
C ASP A 138 -10.82 6.21 6.78
N TRP A 139 -10.34 7.44 6.93
CA TRP A 139 -10.54 8.51 5.96
C TRP A 139 -9.80 8.31 4.64
N HIS A 140 -8.76 7.49 4.63
CA HIS A 140 -7.88 7.28 3.48
C HIS A 140 -8.27 6.03 2.67
N VAL A 141 -9.24 5.23 3.15
CA VAL A 141 -9.60 3.93 2.57
C VAL A 141 -10.03 4.06 1.11
N GLU A 142 -10.99 4.93 0.81
CA GLU A 142 -11.55 5.04 -0.55
C GLU A 142 -10.47 5.38 -1.58
N ARG A 143 -9.70 6.44 -1.35
CA ARG A 143 -8.60 6.82 -2.24
C ARG A 143 -7.54 5.73 -2.38
N SER A 144 -7.19 5.07 -1.28
CA SER A 144 -6.21 3.99 -1.29
C SER A 144 -6.69 2.82 -2.16
N LEU A 145 -7.90 2.32 -1.93
CA LEU A 145 -8.44 1.20 -2.69
C LEU A 145 -8.57 1.53 -4.18
N LEU A 146 -8.98 2.75 -4.54
CA LEU A 146 -9.05 3.17 -5.94
C LEU A 146 -7.68 3.16 -6.61
N CYS A 147 -6.65 3.71 -5.96
CA CYS A 147 -5.29 3.69 -6.49
C CYS A 147 -4.75 2.25 -6.65
N PHE A 148 -4.92 1.40 -5.64
CA PHE A 148 -4.43 0.02 -5.69
C PHE A 148 -5.20 -0.82 -6.72
N ALA A 149 -6.52 -0.72 -6.77
CA ALA A 149 -7.32 -1.44 -7.76
C ALA A 149 -6.97 -1.02 -9.19
N ALA A 150 -6.72 0.28 -9.41
CA ALA A 150 -6.27 0.76 -10.69
C ALA A 150 -4.90 0.19 -11.10
N VAL A 151 -3.89 0.37 -10.24
CA VAL A 151 -2.50 0.00 -10.54
C VAL A 151 -2.34 -1.50 -10.74
N PHE A 152 -3.09 -2.32 -10.00
CA PHE A 152 -3.04 -3.77 -10.09
C PHE A 152 -4.10 -4.37 -11.04
N SER A 153 -4.82 -3.53 -11.81
CA SER A 153 -5.92 -3.99 -12.69
C SER A 153 -5.48 -4.95 -13.81
N ASP A 154 -4.20 -4.95 -14.14
CA ASP A 154 -3.54 -5.73 -15.19
C ASP A 154 -2.67 -6.87 -14.62
N VAL A 155 -2.75 -7.12 -13.30
CA VAL A 155 -1.96 -8.14 -12.60
C VAL A 155 -2.86 -9.33 -12.22
N PRO A 156 -2.94 -10.39 -13.04
CA PRO A 156 -3.94 -11.46 -12.87
C PRO A 156 -3.75 -12.30 -11.62
N ASN A 157 -2.54 -12.36 -11.07
CA ASN A 157 -2.25 -13.14 -9.86
C ASN A 157 -2.38 -12.33 -8.56
N VAL A 158 -2.97 -11.14 -8.60
CA VAL A 158 -3.25 -10.31 -7.43
C VAL A 158 -4.75 -10.14 -7.23
N THR A 159 -5.22 -10.38 -6.02
CA THR A 159 -6.56 -10.03 -5.56
C THR A 159 -6.43 -8.98 -4.46
N LEU A 160 -7.15 -7.86 -4.60
CA LEU A 160 -7.26 -6.87 -3.55
C LEU A 160 -8.27 -7.37 -2.50
N ALA A 161 -7.79 -7.70 -1.30
CA ALA A 161 -8.62 -8.16 -0.20
C ALA A 161 -9.27 -6.99 0.55
N GLU A 162 -10.16 -7.31 1.50
CA GLU A 162 -10.71 -6.29 2.42
C GLU A 162 -9.57 -5.53 3.11
N PRO A 163 -9.64 -4.19 3.18
CA PRO A 163 -8.59 -3.40 3.80
C PRO A 163 -8.60 -3.57 5.32
N GLU A 164 -7.42 -3.47 5.91
CA GLU A 164 -7.27 -3.32 7.35
C GLU A 164 -7.34 -1.84 7.72
N VAL A 165 -8.33 -1.47 8.52
CA VAL A 165 -8.65 -0.07 8.79
C VAL A 165 -8.36 0.28 10.24
N VAL A 166 -7.52 1.29 10.42
CA VAL A 166 -7.29 1.93 11.72
C VAL A 166 -8.26 3.12 11.87
N PRO A 167 -9.09 3.17 12.92
CA PRO A 167 -9.94 4.31 13.18
C PRO A 167 -9.13 5.59 13.45
N SER A 168 -9.55 6.71 12.86
CA SER A 168 -9.03 8.04 13.22
C SER A 168 -9.80 8.64 14.39
N ASP A 169 -9.19 9.63 15.05
CA ASP A 169 -9.93 10.50 15.95
C ASP A 169 -10.76 11.49 15.11
N PRO A 170 -12.10 11.42 15.14
CA PRO A 170 -12.94 12.31 14.33
C PRO A 170 -12.88 13.78 14.80
N THR A 171 -12.33 14.06 15.98
CA THR A 171 -12.20 15.41 16.53
C THR A 171 -10.86 16.06 16.22
N ASP A 172 -9.89 15.31 15.70
CA ASP A 172 -8.59 15.83 15.32
C ASP A 172 -8.72 16.80 14.11
N PRO A 173 -8.33 18.07 14.26
CA PRO A 173 -8.38 19.06 13.17
C PRO A 173 -7.64 18.64 11.91
N GLU A 174 -6.55 17.87 12.04
CA GLU A 174 -5.77 17.37 10.90
C GLU A 174 -6.56 16.30 10.14
N VAL A 175 -7.25 15.40 10.87
CA VAL A 175 -8.14 14.38 10.30
C VAL A 175 -9.31 15.04 9.58
N ILE A 176 -9.95 16.05 10.19
CA ILE A 176 -11.05 16.81 9.57
C ILE A 176 -10.57 17.46 8.27
N THR A 177 -9.41 18.11 8.31
CA THR A 177 -8.81 18.76 7.13
C THR A 177 -8.53 17.75 6.02
N ARG A 178 -7.94 16.60 6.35
CA ARG A 178 -7.67 15.52 5.38
C ARG A 178 -8.96 14.96 4.79
N LYS A 179 -9.94 14.59 5.62
CA LYS A 179 -11.28 14.12 5.21
C LYS A 179 -11.93 15.08 4.20
N SER A 180 -11.86 16.39 4.45
CA SER A 180 -12.44 17.41 3.55
C SER A 180 -11.83 17.46 2.15
N LYS A 181 -10.57 17.02 1.98
CA LYS A 181 -9.85 17.03 0.71
C LYS A 181 -10.02 15.75 -0.09
N GLU A 182 -10.40 14.63 0.54
CA GLU A 182 -10.42 13.31 -0.09
C GLU A 182 -11.27 13.27 -1.37
N LYS A 183 -12.46 13.87 -1.35
CA LYS A 183 -13.32 13.92 -2.55
C LYS A 183 -12.63 14.61 -3.73
N MET A 184 -11.99 15.74 -3.49
CA MET A 184 -11.23 16.46 -4.52
C MET A 184 -10.05 15.62 -5.04
N LEU A 185 -9.31 14.97 -4.13
CA LEU A 185 -8.16 14.13 -4.49
C LEU A 185 -8.59 12.92 -5.34
N ILE A 186 -9.71 12.29 -5.00
CA ILE A 186 -10.25 11.16 -5.75
C ILE A 186 -10.73 11.61 -7.14
N ASP A 187 -11.58 12.63 -7.21
CA ASP A 187 -12.27 12.99 -8.45
C ASP A 187 -11.35 13.67 -9.47
N ARG A 188 -10.36 14.44 -9.00
CA ARG A 188 -9.52 15.27 -9.87
C ARG A 188 -8.09 14.80 -9.98
N TRP A 189 -7.51 14.28 -8.90
CA TRP A 189 -6.07 14.08 -8.82
C TRP A 189 -5.61 12.67 -9.22
N ILE A 190 -6.40 11.62 -8.94
CA ILE A 190 -6.11 10.27 -9.44
C ILE A 190 -5.94 10.23 -10.98
N PRO A 191 -6.84 10.82 -11.80
CA PRO A 191 -6.67 10.89 -13.26
C PRO A 191 -5.37 11.59 -13.71
N LEU A 192 -4.94 12.63 -12.98
CA LEU A 192 -3.70 13.35 -13.29
C LEU A 192 -2.48 12.46 -13.06
N CYS A 193 -2.48 11.64 -12.01
CA CYS A 193 -1.38 10.71 -11.71
C CYS A 193 -1.15 9.71 -12.86
N PHE A 194 -2.22 9.17 -13.46
CA PHE A 194 -2.05 8.29 -14.62
C PHE A 194 -1.42 9.00 -15.80
N ASN A 195 -1.77 10.26 -16.03
CA ASN A 195 -1.21 11.02 -17.14
C ASN A 195 0.27 11.39 -16.88
N GLU A 196 0.62 11.68 -15.64
CA GLU A 196 2.00 11.94 -15.21
C GLU A 196 2.88 10.68 -15.34
N GLU A 197 2.34 9.51 -14.97
CA GLU A 197 3.07 8.23 -14.96
C GLU A 197 2.83 7.37 -16.21
N LYS A 198 2.21 7.90 -17.27
CA LYS A 198 1.81 7.13 -18.46
C LYS A 198 2.95 6.37 -19.14
N ASP A 199 4.18 6.88 -19.01
CA ASP A 199 5.38 6.32 -19.61
C ASP A 199 6.12 5.37 -18.64
N HIS A 200 5.63 5.24 -17.39
CA HIS A 200 6.17 4.29 -16.42
C HIS A 200 5.77 2.86 -16.81
N PRO A 201 6.71 1.89 -16.83
CA PRO A 201 6.46 0.54 -17.35
C PRO A 201 5.40 -0.26 -16.58
N ASP A 202 5.17 0.09 -15.31
CA ASP A 202 4.12 -0.53 -14.48
C ASP A 202 2.83 0.30 -14.37
N CYS A 203 2.75 1.45 -15.05
CA CYS A 203 1.51 2.22 -15.10
C CYS A 203 0.46 1.41 -15.88
N PRO A 204 -0.74 1.19 -15.32
CA PRO A 204 -1.75 0.36 -15.97
C PRO A 204 -2.35 1.08 -17.18
N ASN A 205 -3.01 0.29 -18.04
CA ASN A 205 -3.88 0.85 -19.08
C ASN A 205 -5.05 1.63 -18.45
N VAL A 206 -5.37 2.79 -19.02
CA VAL A 206 -6.43 3.68 -18.49
C VAL A 206 -7.81 3.01 -18.48
N GLU A 207 -8.12 2.19 -19.47
CA GLU A 207 -9.42 1.49 -19.55
C GLU A 207 -9.55 0.43 -18.45
N SER A 208 -8.53 -0.41 -18.24
CA SER A 208 -8.54 -1.42 -17.18
C SER A 208 -8.59 -0.78 -15.81
N ALA A 209 -7.80 0.28 -15.60
CA ALA A 209 -7.77 1.04 -14.36
C ALA A 209 -9.14 1.67 -14.07
N THR A 210 -9.78 2.25 -15.08
CA THR A 210 -11.12 2.87 -14.94
C THR A 210 -12.18 1.83 -14.59
N ALA A 211 -12.15 0.67 -15.23
CA ALA A 211 -13.07 -0.43 -14.93
C ALA A 211 -12.89 -0.94 -13.50
N ALA A 212 -11.64 -1.15 -13.05
CA ALA A 212 -11.33 -1.61 -11.70
C ALA A 212 -11.76 -0.58 -10.63
N MET A 213 -11.50 0.71 -10.85
CA MET A 213 -11.97 1.77 -9.96
C MET A 213 -13.49 1.81 -9.86
N ASN A 214 -14.21 1.66 -10.97
CA ASN A 214 -15.67 1.62 -10.98
C ASN A 214 -16.23 0.41 -10.23
N ALA A 215 -15.55 -0.74 -10.27
CA ALA A 215 -15.93 -1.91 -9.48
C ALA A 215 -15.78 -1.64 -7.98
N ILE A 216 -14.66 -1.06 -7.54
CA ILE A 216 -14.45 -0.67 -6.14
C ILE A 216 -15.48 0.37 -5.68
N LYS A 217 -15.79 1.39 -6.48
CA LYS A 217 -16.81 2.40 -6.14
C LYS A 217 -18.17 1.76 -5.88
N LYS A 218 -18.56 0.73 -6.66
CA LYS A 218 -19.82 0.01 -6.43
C LYS A 218 -19.83 -0.71 -5.09
N ILE A 219 -18.74 -1.39 -4.73
CA ILE A 219 -18.60 -2.07 -3.44
C ILE A 219 -18.71 -1.07 -2.29
N LEU A 220 -17.93 0.02 -2.34
CA LEU A 220 -17.93 1.05 -1.30
C LEU A 220 -19.26 1.80 -1.15
N VAL A 221 -20.09 1.85 -2.19
CA VAL A 221 -21.45 2.42 -2.12
C VAL A 221 -22.43 1.44 -1.48
N VAL A 222 -22.29 0.14 -1.73
CA VAL A 222 -23.15 -0.89 -1.13
C VAL A 222 -22.92 -0.95 0.39
N ASP A 223 -21.68 -0.83 0.87
CA ASP A 223 -21.38 -0.86 2.31
C ASP A 223 -21.84 0.39 3.08
N ARG A 224 -22.30 1.44 2.37
CA ARG A 224 -22.79 2.71 2.96
C ARG A 224 -24.32 2.79 3.04
N ASN A 225 -25.06 1.82 2.50
CA ASN A 225 -26.53 1.77 2.50
C ASN A 225 -27.04 0.61 3.36
#